data_AF-A0A3C0K7B0-F1
#
_entry.id   AF-A0A3C0K7B0-F1
#
_cell.length_a   1.000
_cell.length_b   1.000
_cell.length_c   1.000
_cell.angle_alpha   90.00
_cell.angle_beta   90.00
_cell.angle_gamma   90.00
#
_symmetry.space_group_name_H-M   'P 1'
#
loop_
_entity.id
_entity.type
_entity.pdbx_description
1 polymer ?
#
loop_
_entity_poly.entity_id
_entity_poly.type
_entity_poly.pdbx_seq_one_letter_code
_entity_poly.pdbx_strand_id
1 'polypeptide(L)'
;MFSYRHAFHAGNHADVLKHTVLIATLRHLMLKEAGITFVDTHAGAGLYRLDSDFSDKGGEAADGIVRLMAALRPAEGAAPASHPLIDDYLDLVADFNPDGALRVYPGSPFVIQRLMRPASRDRLRLFELHPTDGKTLSSNVAQLGAGRAVTVTRQDGFEGLKPLLPPPPGAGGSRRALVLIDPSYEIKSDYARVAAVIQDSLKRFPTGTYL
;
A
#
# COMPACT_ATOMS: atom_id res chain seq x y z
N MET A 1 -23.18 6.20 0.85
CA MET A 1 -23.11 4.77 1.26
C MET A 1 -21.80 4.26 0.69
N PHE A 2 -20.90 3.69 1.49
CA PHE A 2 -19.68 3.07 0.98
C PHE A 2 -20.02 1.60 0.70
N SER A 3 -20.23 1.26 -0.57
CA SER A 3 -20.52 -0.12 -0.95
C SER A 3 -19.27 -0.85 -1.40
N TYR A 4 -18.24 -0.12 -1.87
CA TYR A 4 -16.97 -0.70 -2.25
C TYR A 4 -16.23 -1.29 -1.04
N ARG A 5 -15.76 -2.53 -1.18
CA ARG A 5 -14.87 -3.19 -0.23
C ARG A 5 -13.74 -3.82 -1.00
N HIS A 6 -12.51 -3.40 -0.71
CA HIS A 6 -11.33 -3.87 -1.45
C HIS A 6 -11.06 -5.38 -1.27
N ALA A 7 -11.59 -5.99 -0.22
CA ALA A 7 -11.45 -7.42 0.03
C ALA A 7 -11.93 -8.32 -1.13
N PHE A 8 -12.88 -7.87 -1.96
CA PHE A 8 -13.35 -8.62 -3.13
C PHE A 8 -12.38 -8.59 -4.32
N HIS A 9 -11.48 -7.60 -4.35
CA HIS A 9 -10.58 -7.31 -5.46
C HIS A 9 -9.10 -7.55 -5.09
N ALA A 10 -8.84 -7.83 -3.81
CA ALA A 10 -7.49 -7.93 -3.26
C ALA A 10 -6.66 -8.96 -4.03
N GLY A 11 -5.50 -8.53 -4.53
CA GLY A 11 -4.57 -9.38 -5.27
C GLY A 11 -4.93 -9.59 -6.74
N ASN A 12 -5.90 -8.86 -7.29
CA ASN A 12 -6.14 -8.85 -8.73
C ASN A 12 -4.95 -8.25 -9.52
N HIS A 13 -5.07 -8.23 -10.85
CA HIS A 13 -4.01 -7.71 -11.72
C HIS A 13 -3.70 -6.21 -11.49
N ALA A 14 -4.68 -5.41 -11.05
CA ALA A 14 -4.47 -3.98 -10.77
C ALA A 14 -3.62 -3.81 -9.51
N ASP A 15 -3.90 -4.60 -8.48
CA ASP A 15 -3.09 -4.65 -7.26
C ASP A 15 -1.66 -5.13 -7.52
N VAL A 16 -1.48 -6.13 -8.39
CA VAL A 16 -0.14 -6.58 -8.82
C VAL A 16 0.65 -5.41 -9.41
N LEU A 17 0.07 -4.67 -10.36
CA LEU A 17 0.72 -3.51 -10.97
C LEU A 17 1.01 -2.42 -9.93
N LYS A 18 -0.01 -2.03 -9.16
CA LYS A 18 0.07 -0.98 -8.14
C LYS A 18 1.17 -1.26 -7.13
N HIS A 19 1.19 -2.46 -6.54
CA HIS A 19 2.16 -2.81 -5.51
C HIS A 19 3.56 -3.03 -6.07
N THR A 20 3.71 -3.54 -7.30
CA THR A 20 5.02 -3.61 -7.96
C THR A 20 5.62 -2.22 -8.15
N VAL A 21 4.84 -1.26 -8.66
CA VAL A 21 5.28 0.13 -8.85
C VAL A 21 5.56 0.81 -7.51
N LEU A 22 4.73 0.57 -6.50
CA LEU A 22 4.93 1.10 -5.14
C LEU A 22 6.25 0.60 -4.54
N ILE A 23 6.53 -0.69 -4.62
CA ILE A 23 7.78 -1.30 -4.12
C ILE A 23 8.99 -0.71 -4.85
N ALA A 24 8.94 -0.63 -6.19
CA ALA A 24 10.02 -0.04 -6.98
C ALA A 24 10.31 1.41 -6.57
N THR A 25 9.25 2.20 -6.37
CA THR A 25 9.35 3.60 -5.94
C THR A 25 9.92 3.72 -4.53
N LEU A 26 9.43 2.91 -3.58
CA LEU A 26 9.93 2.87 -2.22
C LEU A 26 11.42 2.55 -2.18
N ARG A 27 11.85 1.49 -2.88
CA ARG A 27 13.26 1.08 -2.95
C ARG A 27 14.14 2.17 -3.53
N HIS A 28 13.71 2.81 -4.62
CA HIS A 28 14.44 3.93 -5.20
C HIS A 28 14.58 5.10 -4.22
N LEU A 29 13.49 5.48 -3.52
CA LEU A 29 13.56 6.54 -2.52
C LEU A 29 14.43 6.15 -1.32
N MET A 30 14.48 4.88 -0.94
CA MET A 30 15.29 4.40 0.18
C MET A 30 16.80 4.38 -0.09
N LEU A 31 17.25 4.65 -1.33
CA LEU A 31 18.67 4.88 -1.64
C LEU A 31 19.27 6.08 -0.90
N LYS A 32 18.44 6.99 -0.38
CA LYS A 32 18.88 8.08 0.50
C LYS A 32 18.53 7.77 1.95
N GLU A 33 19.51 7.98 2.85
CA GLU A 33 19.37 7.75 4.29
C GLU A 33 18.28 8.58 4.97
N ALA A 34 18.03 9.79 4.46
CA ALA A 34 17.04 10.69 5.04
C ALA A 34 15.63 10.08 5.03
N GLY A 35 14.96 10.19 6.19
CA GLY A 35 13.63 9.65 6.42
C GLY A 35 12.57 10.20 5.47
N ILE A 36 11.50 9.42 5.29
CA ILE A 36 10.41 9.70 4.36
C ILE A 36 9.07 9.69 5.12
N THR A 37 8.20 10.66 4.80
CA THR A 37 6.79 10.59 5.17
C THR A 37 6.01 9.89 4.06
N PHE A 38 5.52 8.70 4.33
CA PHE A 38 4.60 7.97 3.50
C PHE A 38 3.17 8.36 3.85
N VAL A 39 2.34 8.58 2.83
CA VAL A 39 0.92 8.84 2.99
C VAL A 39 0.15 7.90 2.09
N ASP A 40 -0.77 7.13 2.65
CA ASP A 40 -1.75 6.34 1.92
C ASP A 40 -3.13 6.95 2.17
N THR A 41 -3.71 7.55 1.12
CA THR A 41 -4.97 8.29 1.24
C THR A 41 -6.20 7.39 1.29
N HIS A 42 -6.07 6.12 0.88
CA HIS A 42 -7.16 5.16 0.77
C HIS A 42 -6.65 3.78 1.18
N ALA A 43 -6.28 3.65 2.45
CA ALA A 43 -5.48 2.55 2.97
C ALA A 43 -6.20 1.18 3.01
N GLY A 44 -7.52 1.15 2.91
CA GLY A 44 -8.31 -0.07 3.01
C GLY A 44 -8.16 -0.76 4.38
N ALA A 45 -8.31 -2.08 4.40
CA ALA A 45 -8.19 -2.90 5.62
C ALA A 45 -6.72 -3.28 5.94
N GLY A 46 -5.79 -3.00 5.02
CA GLY A 46 -4.37 -3.30 5.16
C GLY A 46 -3.98 -4.76 4.86
N LEU A 47 -4.70 -5.74 5.40
CA LEU A 47 -4.49 -7.18 5.13
C LEU A 47 -5.80 -7.84 4.71
N TYR A 48 -5.73 -8.73 3.73
CA TYR A 48 -6.89 -9.39 3.14
C TYR A 48 -6.72 -10.91 3.13
N ARG A 49 -7.77 -11.64 3.52
CA ARG A 49 -7.80 -13.11 3.41
C ARG A 49 -8.23 -13.50 2.00
N LEU A 50 -7.45 -14.38 1.38
CA LEU A 50 -7.73 -14.96 0.07
C LEU A 50 -8.44 -16.32 0.19
N ASP A 51 -8.61 -16.85 1.40
CA ASP A 51 -9.18 -18.18 1.70
C ASP A 51 -10.44 -18.13 2.58
N SER A 52 -11.05 -16.95 2.74
CA SER A 52 -12.34 -16.79 3.45
C SER A 52 -13.52 -17.18 2.56
N ASP A 53 -14.67 -17.61 3.11
CA ASP A 53 -15.89 -18.00 2.36
C ASP A 53 -16.33 -17.06 1.20
N PHE A 54 -15.92 -15.78 1.20
CA PHE A 54 -16.07 -14.87 0.05
C PHE A 54 -15.18 -15.22 -1.16
N SER A 55 -14.30 -16.23 -1.04
CA SER A 55 -13.22 -16.58 -1.97
C SER A 55 -13.30 -18.03 -2.49
N ASP A 56 -14.44 -18.71 -2.34
CA ASP A 56 -14.66 -20.08 -2.87
C ASP A 56 -14.50 -20.20 -4.40
N LYS A 57 -14.18 -19.10 -5.11
CA LYS A 57 -13.73 -19.07 -6.50
C LYS A 57 -12.44 -18.26 -6.72
N GLY A 58 -11.53 -18.20 -5.75
CA GLY A 58 -10.26 -17.46 -5.86
C GLY A 58 -10.40 -15.94 -6.08
N GLY A 59 -11.63 -15.41 -6.07
CA GLY A 59 -11.93 -14.02 -6.40
C GLY A 59 -11.25 -13.54 -7.68
N GLU A 60 -10.99 -12.24 -7.76
CA GLU A 60 -10.15 -11.67 -8.82
C GLU A 60 -8.65 -11.98 -8.61
N ALA A 61 -8.25 -12.49 -7.45
CA ALA A 61 -6.86 -12.86 -7.14
C ALA A 61 -6.37 -14.04 -8.00
N ALA A 62 -7.29 -14.91 -8.43
CA ALA A 62 -7.02 -16.02 -9.34
C ALA A 62 -6.32 -15.56 -10.63
N ASP A 63 -6.78 -14.43 -11.21
CA ASP A 63 -6.22 -13.84 -12.42
C ASP A 63 -5.08 -12.83 -12.16
N GLY A 64 -4.73 -12.61 -10.89
CA GLY A 64 -3.65 -11.71 -10.46
C GLY A 64 -2.52 -12.47 -9.77
N ILE A 65 -2.37 -12.24 -8.46
CA ILE A 65 -1.26 -12.76 -7.66
C ILE A 65 -1.17 -14.28 -7.66
N VAL A 66 -2.29 -15.01 -7.67
CA VAL A 66 -2.30 -16.48 -7.64
C VAL A 66 -1.66 -17.02 -8.92
N ARG A 67 -2.11 -16.53 -10.09
CA ARG A 67 -1.54 -16.90 -11.39
C ARG A 67 -0.07 -16.52 -11.51
N LEU A 68 0.32 -15.34 -11.02
CA LEU A 68 1.71 -14.88 -11.07
C LEU A 68 2.63 -15.74 -10.19
N MET A 69 2.21 -16.03 -8.96
CA MET A 69 2.94 -16.92 -8.05
C MET A 69 3.08 -18.32 -8.63
N ALA A 70 2.01 -18.92 -9.16
CA ALA A 70 2.07 -20.24 -9.78
C ALA A 70 3.04 -20.29 -10.98
N ALA A 71 3.12 -19.19 -11.76
CA ALA A 71 4.00 -19.11 -12.92
C ALA A 71 5.47 -18.89 -12.57
N LEU A 72 5.78 -18.11 -11.51
CA LEU A 72 7.14 -17.66 -11.19
C LEU A 72 7.74 -18.29 -9.92
N ARG A 73 6.92 -18.98 -9.12
CA ARG A 73 7.29 -19.73 -7.91
C ARG A 73 6.57 -21.08 -7.91
N PRO A 74 6.78 -21.93 -8.94
CA PRO A 74 6.10 -23.22 -9.02
C PRO A 74 6.53 -24.12 -7.86
N ALA A 75 5.60 -24.94 -7.35
CA ALA A 75 5.88 -25.89 -6.27
C ALA A 75 6.86 -26.99 -6.70
N GLU A 76 6.88 -27.31 -8.00
CA GLU A 76 7.76 -28.32 -8.59
C GLU A 76 8.49 -27.75 -9.81
N GLY A 77 9.75 -28.15 -9.99
CA GLY A 77 10.60 -27.72 -11.09
C GLY A 77 11.39 -26.44 -10.81
N ALA A 78 12.16 -26.00 -11.79
CA ALA A 78 12.94 -24.77 -11.69
C ALA A 78 12.04 -23.56 -11.96
N ALA A 79 12.06 -22.58 -11.06
CA ALA A 79 11.42 -21.29 -11.29
C ALA A 79 12.04 -20.61 -12.52
N PRO A 80 11.23 -20.08 -13.46
CA PRO A 80 11.77 -19.30 -14.57
C PRO A 80 12.41 -18.00 -14.04
N ALA A 81 13.36 -17.46 -14.79
CA ALA A 81 13.93 -16.16 -14.46
C ALA A 81 12.86 -15.06 -14.59
N SER A 82 12.75 -14.21 -13.58
CA SER A 82 11.91 -13.01 -13.56
C SER A 82 12.74 -11.74 -13.41
N HIS A 83 12.11 -10.60 -13.66
CA HIS A 83 12.72 -9.31 -13.39
C HIS A 83 12.83 -9.09 -11.87
N PRO A 84 13.94 -8.55 -11.33
CA PRO A 84 14.13 -8.40 -9.87
C PRO A 84 13.02 -7.65 -9.14
N LEU A 85 12.39 -6.66 -9.79
CA LEU A 85 11.23 -5.95 -9.22
C LEU A 85 10.00 -6.85 -9.00
N ILE A 86 9.81 -7.84 -9.86
CA ILE A 86 8.74 -8.83 -9.70
C ILE A 86 9.11 -9.78 -8.56
N ASP A 87 10.37 -10.20 -8.47
CA ASP A 87 10.85 -11.01 -7.34
C ASP A 87 10.66 -10.29 -6.01
N ASP A 88 11.03 -9.01 -5.92
CA ASP A 88 10.83 -8.19 -4.72
C ASP A 88 9.36 -8.12 -4.29
N TYR A 89 8.43 -8.07 -5.25
CA TYR A 89 6.99 -8.08 -4.99
C TYR A 89 6.51 -9.45 -4.50
N LEU A 90 6.91 -10.53 -5.20
CA LEU A 90 6.51 -11.89 -4.83
C LEU A 90 7.07 -12.29 -3.46
N ASP A 91 8.34 -11.98 -3.20
CA ASP A 91 8.99 -12.27 -1.92
C ASP A 91 8.31 -11.51 -0.78
N LEU A 92 7.93 -10.23 -1.00
CA LEU A 92 7.16 -9.46 -0.02
C LEU A 92 5.79 -10.11 0.26
N VAL A 93 5.08 -10.61 -0.75
CA VAL A 93 3.80 -11.31 -0.55
C VAL A 93 4.03 -12.66 0.17
N ALA A 94 5.08 -13.38 -0.17
CA ALA A 94 5.45 -14.65 0.45
C ALA A 94 5.78 -14.51 1.95
N ASP A 95 6.39 -13.38 2.37
CA ASP A 95 6.67 -13.07 3.78
C ASP A 95 5.39 -13.07 4.66
N PHE A 96 4.22 -12.77 4.08
CA PHE A 96 2.94 -12.83 4.80
C PHE A 96 2.31 -14.24 4.81
N ASN A 97 2.94 -15.21 4.13
CA ASN A 97 2.46 -16.58 3.93
C ASN A 97 3.60 -17.59 4.18
N PRO A 98 4.15 -17.67 5.41
CA PRO A 98 5.35 -18.46 5.70
C PRO A 98 5.17 -19.98 5.57
N ASP A 99 3.93 -20.46 5.55
CA ASP A 99 3.60 -21.87 5.29
C ASP A 99 3.54 -22.20 3.77
N GLY A 100 3.82 -21.22 2.91
CA GLY A 100 3.78 -21.35 1.45
C GLY A 100 2.37 -21.32 0.85
N ALA A 101 1.31 -21.33 1.68
CA ALA A 101 -0.06 -21.25 1.23
C ALA A 101 -0.47 -19.77 1.12
N LEU A 102 -0.74 -19.30 -0.10
CA LEU A 102 -1.14 -17.93 -0.38
C LEU A 102 -2.56 -17.62 0.17
N ARG A 103 -2.65 -17.31 1.46
CA ARG A 103 -3.89 -17.05 2.20
C ARG A 103 -4.06 -15.59 2.59
N VAL A 104 -2.99 -14.83 2.68
CA VAL A 104 -2.98 -13.41 3.05
C VAL A 104 -2.40 -12.59 1.92
N TYR A 105 -3.14 -11.57 1.49
CA TYR A 105 -2.65 -10.56 0.58
C TYR A 105 -2.36 -9.26 1.35
N PRO A 106 -1.12 -8.73 1.31
CA PRO A 106 -0.79 -7.45 1.91
C PRO A 106 -1.24 -6.29 1.01
N GLY A 107 -2.09 -5.41 1.55
CA GLY A 107 -2.41 -4.12 0.96
C GLY A 107 -1.26 -3.12 1.10
N SER A 108 -1.39 -1.97 0.43
CA SER A 108 -0.39 -0.90 0.43
C SER A 108 0.10 -0.47 1.83
N PRO A 109 -0.70 -0.44 2.92
CA PRO A 109 -0.17 -0.10 4.24
C PRO A 109 0.92 -1.05 4.72
N PHE A 110 0.75 -2.35 4.49
CA PHE A 110 1.67 -3.40 4.92
C PHE A 110 2.84 -3.55 3.95
N VAL A 111 2.62 -3.31 2.66
CA VAL A 111 3.69 -3.18 1.67
C VAL A 111 4.66 -2.06 2.06
N ILE A 112 4.13 -0.86 2.35
CA ILE A 112 4.95 0.28 2.75
C ILE A 112 5.64 -0.02 4.08
N GLN A 113 4.90 -0.50 5.08
CA GLN A 113 5.45 -0.75 6.41
C GLN A 113 6.58 -1.79 6.41
N ARG A 114 6.47 -2.86 5.60
CA ARG A 114 7.52 -3.88 5.50
C ARG A 114 8.85 -3.31 5.01
N LEU A 115 8.81 -2.26 4.19
CA LEU A 115 9.98 -1.59 3.62
C LEU A 115 10.46 -0.39 4.45
N MET A 116 9.64 0.16 5.36
CA MET A 116 10.02 1.29 6.21
C MET A 116 11.28 0.99 7.03
N ARG A 117 12.14 2.01 7.19
CA ARG A 117 13.40 1.90 7.92
C ARG A 117 13.29 2.56 9.29
N PRO A 118 13.35 1.80 10.41
CA PRO A 118 13.29 2.37 11.75
C PRO A 118 14.41 3.40 12.01
N ALA A 119 15.63 3.13 11.55
CA ALA A 119 16.79 4.00 11.75
C ALA A 119 16.61 5.39 11.11
N SER A 120 15.95 5.46 9.96
CA SER A 120 15.69 6.71 9.23
C SER A 120 14.54 7.54 9.83
N ARG A 121 13.82 7.01 10.84
CA ARG A 121 12.61 7.62 11.43
C ARG A 121 11.51 7.88 10.40
N ASP A 122 11.36 6.96 9.45
CA ASP A 122 10.27 6.96 8.48
C ASP A 122 8.91 7.02 9.20
N ARG A 123 7.92 7.67 8.57
CA ARG A 123 6.55 7.79 9.11
C ARG A 123 5.55 7.38 8.05
N LEU A 124 4.49 6.68 8.45
CA LEU A 124 3.38 6.26 7.60
C LEU A 124 2.07 6.80 8.15
N ARG A 125 1.36 7.56 7.31
CA ARG A 125 0.03 8.12 7.59
C ARG A 125 -0.99 7.42 6.72
N LEU A 126 -1.95 6.75 7.35
CA LEU A 126 -2.95 5.93 6.70
C LEU A 126 -4.33 6.56 6.92
N PHE A 127 -5.05 6.78 5.84
CA PHE A 127 -6.42 7.28 5.88
C PHE A 127 -7.38 6.22 5.36
N GLU A 128 -8.43 5.95 6.12
CA GLU A 128 -9.50 5.03 5.70
C GLU A 128 -10.84 5.55 6.22
N LEU A 129 -11.79 5.81 5.31
CA LEU A 129 -13.05 6.46 5.63
C LEU A 129 -14.14 5.43 6.02
N HIS A 130 -14.08 4.22 5.44
CA HIS A 130 -15.01 3.13 5.69
C HIS A 130 -14.87 2.64 7.16
N PRO A 131 -15.95 2.66 7.96
CA PRO A 131 -15.86 2.36 9.39
C PRO A 131 -15.38 0.95 9.70
N THR A 132 -15.80 -0.05 8.93
CA THR A 132 -15.37 -1.45 9.12
C THR A 132 -13.90 -1.64 8.74
N ASP A 133 -13.50 -1.26 7.52
CA ASP A 133 -12.10 -1.40 7.09
C ASP A 133 -11.15 -0.56 7.95
N GLY A 134 -11.54 0.66 8.36
CA GLY A 134 -10.74 1.47 9.27
C GLY A 134 -10.53 0.83 10.65
N LYS A 135 -11.52 0.10 11.19
CA LYS A 135 -11.36 -0.68 12.42
C LYS A 135 -10.43 -1.88 12.21
N THR A 136 -10.59 -2.59 11.09
CA THR A 136 -9.72 -3.73 10.71
C THR A 136 -8.27 -3.26 10.54
N LEU A 137 -8.05 -2.18 9.79
CA LEU A 137 -6.75 -1.57 9.59
C LEU A 137 -6.10 -1.16 10.91
N SER A 138 -6.85 -0.49 11.79
CA SER A 138 -6.34 -0.09 13.11
C SER A 138 -5.91 -1.31 13.94
N SER A 139 -6.69 -2.39 13.89
CA SER A 139 -6.38 -3.64 14.61
C SER A 139 -5.15 -4.33 14.04
N ASN A 140 -5.02 -4.40 12.72
CA ASN A 140 -3.87 -4.98 12.04
C ASN A 140 -2.60 -4.15 12.33
N VAL A 141 -2.68 -2.82 12.25
CA VAL A 141 -1.54 -1.93 12.55
C VAL A 141 -1.12 -2.00 14.02
N ALA A 142 -2.06 -2.17 14.95
CA ALA A 142 -1.73 -2.30 16.37
C ALA A 142 -0.83 -3.52 16.64
N GLN A 143 -1.01 -4.62 15.91
CA GLN A 143 -0.18 -5.83 16.04
C GLN A 143 1.28 -5.62 15.65
N LEU A 144 1.59 -4.59 14.84
CA LEU A 144 2.95 -4.26 14.42
C LEU A 144 3.79 -3.65 15.54
N GLY A 145 3.18 -3.15 16.63
CA GLY A 145 3.90 -2.43 17.68
C GLY A 145 4.63 -1.16 17.19
N ALA A 146 4.26 -0.62 16.03
CA ALA A 146 4.97 0.48 15.37
C ALA A 146 4.82 1.85 16.05
N GLY A 147 4.04 1.93 17.14
CA GLY A 147 3.83 3.14 17.93
C GLY A 147 3.37 4.31 17.06
N ARG A 148 4.09 5.44 17.12
CA ARG A 148 3.75 6.66 16.35
C ARG A 148 4.35 6.69 14.94
N ALA A 149 5.12 5.67 14.55
CA ALA A 149 5.69 5.59 13.21
C ALA A 149 4.61 5.29 12.16
N VAL A 150 3.58 4.51 12.52
CA VAL A 150 2.39 4.26 11.69
C VAL A 150 1.18 4.87 12.39
N THR A 151 0.36 5.63 11.68
CA THR A 151 -0.86 6.23 12.26
C THR A 151 -2.02 6.04 11.32
N VAL A 152 -3.10 5.47 11.84
CA VAL A 152 -4.37 5.30 11.14
C VAL A 152 -5.32 6.41 11.56
N THR A 153 -5.97 7.05 10.60
CA THR A 153 -6.96 8.11 10.85
C THR A 153 -8.21 7.83 10.03
N ARG A 154 -9.37 7.76 10.71
CA ARG A 154 -10.66 7.60 10.04
C ARG A 154 -11.15 8.94 9.51
N GLN A 155 -10.69 9.31 8.33
CA GLN A 155 -10.96 10.59 7.68
C GLN A 155 -10.89 10.42 6.16
N ASP A 156 -11.50 11.34 5.41
CA ASP A 156 -11.26 11.50 3.97
C ASP A 156 -9.76 11.77 3.72
N GLY A 157 -9.09 10.88 3.00
CA GLY A 157 -7.65 10.98 2.78
C GLY A 157 -7.22 12.12 1.87
N PHE A 158 -8.10 12.59 0.98
CA PHE A 158 -7.82 13.78 0.17
C PHE A 158 -7.72 15.03 1.05
N GLU A 159 -8.60 15.16 2.04
CA GLU A 159 -8.55 16.25 3.02
C GLU A 159 -7.43 16.06 4.04
N GLY A 160 -7.21 14.82 4.47
CA GLY A 160 -6.14 14.45 5.42
C GLY A 160 -4.73 14.69 4.90
N LEU A 161 -4.54 14.69 3.57
CA LEU A 161 -3.24 14.92 2.94
C LEU A 161 -2.75 16.37 3.06
N LYS A 162 -3.65 17.36 2.92
CA LYS A 162 -3.31 18.80 2.89
C LYS A 162 -2.41 19.26 4.05
N PRO A 163 -2.69 18.92 5.34
CA PRO A 163 -1.85 19.34 6.46
C PRO A 163 -0.52 18.56 6.57
N LEU A 164 -0.32 17.49 5.79
CA LEU A 164 0.90 16.69 5.79
C LEU A 164 1.97 17.19 4.81
N LEU A 165 1.61 18.14 3.93
CA LEU A 165 2.49 18.68 2.90
C LEU A 165 2.81 20.17 3.13
N PRO A 166 4.10 20.58 3.15
CA PRO A 166 5.28 19.71 3.07
C PRO A 166 5.52 18.94 4.38
N PRO A 167 6.13 17.75 4.34
CA PRO A 167 6.40 16.96 5.54
C PRO A 167 7.45 17.67 6.43
N PRO A 168 7.52 17.35 7.73
CA PRO A 168 8.58 17.83 8.62
C PRO A 168 9.98 17.54 8.03
N PRO A 169 10.97 18.43 8.24
CA PRO A 169 12.32 18.18 7.79
C PRO A 169 12.93 16.99 8.56
N GLY A 170 13.69 16.15 7.85
CA GLY A 170 14.53 15.14 8.48
C GLY A 170 15.75 15.74 9.17
N ALA A 171 16.60 14.90 9.77
CA ALA A 171 17.78 15.34 10.52
C ALA A 171 18.74 16.23 9.71
N GLY A 172 18.85 15.98 8.39
CA GLY A 172 19.65 16.79 7.47
C GLY A 172 18.90 17.96 6.80
N GLY A 173 17.73 18.36 7.31
CA GLY A 173 16.93 19.46 6.77
C GLY A 173 16.08 19.10 5.53
N SER A 174 16.40 18.01 4.84
CA SER A 174 15.64 17.54 3.66
C SER A 174 14.22 17.13 4.02
N ARG A 175 13.26 17.49 3.17
CA ARG A 175 11.85 17.07 3.25
C ARG A 175 11.61 16.02 2.18
N ARG A 176 10.99 14.89 2.54
CA ARG A 176 10.73 13.79 1.61
C ARG A 176 9.36 13.19 1.90
N ALA A 177 8.55 13.03 0.85
CA ALA A 177 7.27 12.37 0.93
C ALA A 177 7.04 11.47 -0.28
N LEU A 178 6.36 10.35 -0.04
CA LEU A 178 5.70 9.56 -1.06
C LEU A 178 4.22 9.47 -0.67
N VAL A 179 3.34 9.86 -1.59
CA VAL A 179 1.90 9.86 -1.40
C VAL A 179 1.31 8.88 -2.41
N LEU A 180 0.55 7.89 -1.91
CA LEU A 180 -0.26 6.98 -2.70
C LEU A 180 -1.72 7.45 -2.68
N ILE A 181 -2.28 7.64 -3.87
CA ILE A 181 -3.66 8.08 -4.11
C ILE A 181 -4.42 7.00 -4.87
N ASP A 182 -5.13 6.14 -4.13
CA ASP A 182 -5.81 4.96 -4.67
C ASP A 182 -7.31 4.90 -4.27
N PRO A 183 -8.14 5.88 -4.67
CA PRO A 183 -9.56 5.82 -4.37
C PRO A 183 -10.22 4.65 -5.11
N SER A 184 -11.36 4.17 -4.59
CA SER A 184 -12.13 3.11 -5.25
C SER A 184 -12.77 3.55 -6.57
N TYR A 185 -12.87 4.87 -6.80
CA TYR A 185 -13.65 5.47 -7.88
C TYR A 185 -15.13 5.07 -7.88
N GLU A 186 -15.66 4.58 -6.75
CA GLU A 186 -17.09 4.32 -6.54
C GLU A 186 -17.90 5.61 -6.75
N ILE A 187 -17.32 6.75 -6.35
CA ILE A 187 -17.92 8.05 -6.56
C ILE A 187 -17.29 8.68 -7.82
N LYS A 188 -18.12 8.96 -8.83
CA LYS A 188 -17.66 9.56 -10.10
C LYS A 188 -16.86 10.86 -9.94
N SER A 189 -17.10 11.64 -8.88
CA SER A 189 -16.33 12.86 -8.63
C SER A 189 -14.88 12.57 -8.24
N ASP A 190 -14.51 11.36 -7.82
CA ASP A 190 -13.15 11.01 -7.45
C ASP A 190 -12.17 11.24 -8.60
N TYR A 191 -12.57 11.00 -9.86
CA TYR A 191 -11.75 11.30 -11.04
C TYR A 191 -11.27 12.77 -11.08
N ALA A 192 -12.18 13.72 -10.81
CA ALA A 192 -11.83 15.13 -10.78
C ALA A 192 -11.10 15.51 -9.47
N ARG A 193 -11.46 14.88 -8.35
CA ARG A 193 -10.84 15.13 -7.04
C ARG A 193 -9.38 14.71 -7.02
N VAL A 194 -9.01 13.55 -7.59
CA VAL A 194 -7.62 13.10 -7.68
C VAL A 194 -6.76 14.14 -8.41
N ALA A 195 -7.22 14.62 -9.58
CA ALA A 195 -6.51 15.65 -10.33
C ALA A 195 -6.32 16.95 -9.52
N ALA A 196 -7.38 17.40 -8.83
CA ALA A 196 -7.32 18.59 -7.98
C ALA A 196 -6.38 18.42 -6.78
N VAL A 197 -6.36 17.23 -6.17
CA VAL A 197 -5.50 16.91 -5.02
C VAL A 197 -4.03 16.86 -5.44
N ILE A 198 -3.72 16.27 -6.59
CA ILE A 198 -2.35 16.28 -7.13
C ILE A 198 -1.90 17.72 -7.42
N GLN A 199 -2.76 18.55 -8.03
CA GLN A 199 -2.44 19.96 -8.29
C GLN A 199 -2.18 20.76 -6.99
N ASP A 200 -3.01 20.59 -5.96
CA ASP A 200 -2.79 21.24 -4.65
C ASP A 200 -1.52 20.72 -3.97
N SER A 201 -1.28 19.41 -4.05
CA SER A 201 -0.09 18.78 -3.48
C SER A 201 1.19 19.29 -4.11
N LEU A 202 1.24 19.43 -5.44
CA LEU A 202 2.39 19.99 -6.16
C LEU A 202 2.62 21.47 -5.83
N LYS A 203 1.58 22.26 -5.55
CA LYS A 203 1.73 23.65 -5.07
C LYS A 203 2.35 23.70 -3.68
N ARG A 204 1.97 22.78 -2.79
CA ARG A 204 2.48 22.72 -1.41
C ARG A 204 3.88 22.13 -1.32
N PHE A 205 4.14 21.09 -2.08
CA PHE A 205 5.39 20.32 -2.02
C PHE A 205 5.76 19.74 -3.39
N PRO A 206 6.32 20.56 -4.31
CA PRO A 206 6.60 20.16 -5.69
C PRO A 206 7.66 19.05 -5.84
N THR A 207 8.41 18.77 -4.78
CA THR A 207 9.46 17.73 -4.76
C THR A 207 9.01 16.40 -4.13
N GLY A 208 7.72 16.27 -3.79
CA GLY A 208 7.12 15.00 -3.37
C GLY A 208 6.99 14.02 -4.54
N THR A 209 6.92 12.73 -4.20
CA THR A 209 6.51 11.68 -5.15
C THR A 209 5.04 11.38 -4.95
N TYR A 210 4.26 11.43 -6.02
CA TYR A 210 2.81 11.20 -6.02
C TYR A 210 2.53 10.04 -6.96
N LEU A 211 1.98 8.96 -6.41
CA LEU A 211 1.53 7.76 -7.12
C LEU A 211 0.01 7.70 -7.10
#